data_AF-A0A7I8E920-F1
#
_entry.id   AF-A0A7I8E920-F1
#
_cell.length_a   1.000
_cell.length_b   1.000
_cell.length_c   1.000
_cell.angle_alpha   90.00
_cell.angle_beta   90.00
_cell.angle_gamma   90.00
#
_symmetry.space_group_name_H-M   'P 1'
#
loop_
_entity.id
_entity.type
_entity.pdbx_description
1 polymer ?
#
loop_
_entity_poly.entity_id
_entity_poly.type
_entity_poly.pdbx_seq_one_letter_code
_entity_poly.pdbx_strand_id
1 'polypeptide(L)'
;MKAILRLVLLGFALALAGCSNIQQLIGSNEPKKIEAPAGKAVVMLTLTWTALDNDSARVALVLRGPHGEQMLSGKDGDVVLSPNGPSVSGKRFLLTLVPGQYQLMNLQGSWQTDEGGRSRQQPVWLPLGQTFSVQAGDVVYIGNVNVALDFKPSATVSNQAGRDFYDLVMSKSANELSNIQVQLPQGGSLPYGS
;
A
#
# COMPACT_ATOMS: atom_id res chain seq x y z
N MET A 1 -42.67 37.28 59.47
CA MET A 1 -43.04 37.96 58.20
C MET A 1 -41.81 38.66 57.66
N LYS A 2 -41.49 38.45 56.37
CA LYS A 2 -40.49 39.16 55.54
C LYS A 2 -39.03 38.81 55.91
N ALA A 3 -38.39 37.78 55.35
CA ALA A 3 -38.16 37.47 53.93
C ALA A 3 -37.73 38.69 53.12
N ILE A 4 -36.61 38.53 52.38
CA ILE A 4 -36.02 39.43 51.39
C ILE A 4 -34.95 40.37 51.97
N LEU A 5 -33.76 39.82 52.27
CA LEU A 5 -32.52 40.58 52.29
C LEU A 5 -31.48 39.91 51.38
N ARG A 6 -31.60 40.25 50.08
CA ARG A 6 -30.51 40.65 49.17
C ARG A 6 -29.21 39.81 49.31
N LEU A 7 -28.98 38.70 48.60
CA LEU A 7 -28.92 38.52 47.14
C LEU A 7 -27.91 39.48 46.44
N VAL A 8 -26.65 39.53 46.90
CA VAL A 8 -25.54 40.22 46.19
C VAL A 8 -24.19 39.46 46.22
N LEU A 9 -24.03 38.36 46.94
CA LEU A 9 -22.73 37.69 47.12
C LEU A 9 -22.66 36.34 46.39
N LEU A 10 -22.91 36.30 45.09
CA LEU A 10 -22.67 35.07 44.31
C LEU A 10 -22.53 35.36 42.81
N GLY A 11 -21.43 35.98 42.39
CA GLY A 11 -21.27 36.26 40.97
C GLY A 11 -19.94 36.87 40.56
N PHE A 12 -18.79 36.30 40.96
CA PHE A 12 -17.51 36.72 40.38
C PHE A 12 -16.40 35.66 40.51
N ALA A 13 -16.66 34.40 40.13
CA ALA A 13 -15.62 33.36 40.21
C ALA A 13 -15.68 32.28 39.10
N LEU A 14 -16.25 32.56 37.93
CA LEU A 14 -16.38 31.57 36.85
C LEU A 14 -16.00 32.17 35.49
N ALA A 15 -14.75 32.58 35.32
CA ALA A 15 -14.24 33.05 34.03
C ALA A 15 -12.79 32.64 33.74
N LEU A 16 -12.35 31.44 34.17
CA LEU A 16 -11.05 30.87 33.79
C LEU A 16 -11.10 29.42 33.27
N ALA A 17 -12.25 28.96 32.77
CA ALA A 17 -12.33 27.70 32.03
C ALA A 17 -12.24 27.95 30.51
N GLY A 18 -11.22 28.68 30.07
CA GLY A 18 -10.77 28.65 28.69
C GLY A 18 -9.84 27.46 28.53
N CYS A 19 -10.38 26.26 28.38
CA CYS A 19 -9.57 25.10 27.99
C CYS A 19 -8.93 25.40 26.64
N SER A 20 -7.63 25.67 26.68
CA SER A 20 -6.72 25.68 25.56
C SER A 20 -6.69 24.31 24.90
N ASN A 21 -7.73 23.95 24.15
CA ASN A 21 -7.65 22.89 23.16
C ASN A 21 -7.06 23.46 21.87
N ILE A 22 -5.83 23.97 21.98
CA ILE A 22 -4.92 23.99 20.85
C ILE A 22 -4.32 22.57 20.84
N GLN A 23 -5.13 21.59 20.44
CA GLN A 23 -4.60 20.28 20.11
C GLN A 23 -3.74 20.50 18.87
N GLN A 24 -2.44 20.33 19.09
CA GLN A 24 -1.36 20.58 18.16
C GLN A 24 -1.68 20.04 16.76
N LEU A 25 -1.95 20.97 15.83
CA LEU A 25 -1.80 20.77 14.38
C LEU A 25 -0.31 20.82 13.98
N ILE A 26 0.58 20.35 14.85
CA ILE A 26 1.96 20.05 14.52
C ILE A 26 1.94 18.57 14.20
N GLY A 27 2.11 18.23 12.91
CA GLY A 27 2.24 16.83 12.48
C GLY A 27 3.21 16.12 13.42
N SER A 28 2.69 15.18 14.20
CA SER A 28 3.47 14.53 15.24
C SER A 28 4.65 13.83 14.58
N ASN A 29 5.87 14.32 14.84
CA ASN A 29 7.11 13.59 14.60
C ASN A 29 7.26 12.40 15.56
N GLU A 30 6.19 12.02 16.26
CA GLU A 30 6.17 10.82 17.08
C GLU A 30 6.35 9.58 16.20
N PRO A 31 7.17 8.61 16.64
CA PRO A 31 7.36 7.37 15.91
C PRO A 31 6.03 6.61 15.76
N LYS A 32 5.66 6.35 14.51
CA LYS A 32 4.47 5.65 14.07
C LYS A 32 4.91 4.44 13.26
N LYS A 33 4.76 3.26 13.87
CA LYS A 33 4.95 1.96 13.24
C LYS A 33 3.69 1.51 12.51
N ILE A 34 3.85 0.57 11.59
CA ILE A 34 2.72 -0.21 11.10
C ILE A 34 2.37 -1.25 12.17
N GLU A 35 1.12 -1.34 12.57
CA GLU A 35 0.66 -2.34 13.54
C GLU A 35 -0.18 -3.42 12.85
N ALA A 36 0.13 -4.68 13.11
CA ALA A 36 -0.69 -5.79 12.65
C ALA A 36 -1.89 -5.96 13.59
N PRO A 37 -3.13 -6.04 13.07
CA PRO A 37 -4.29 -6.36 13.89
C PRO A 37 -4.13 -7.72 14.58
N ALA A 38 -4.76 -7.89 15.75
CA ALA A 38 -4.68 -9.13 16.52
C ALA A 38 -5.02 -10.37 15.67
N GLY A 39 -4.15 -11.37 15.71
CA GLY A 39 -4.30 -12.62 14.95
C GLY A 39 -4.06 -12.50 13.45
N LYS A 40 -3.58 -11.35 12.95
CA LYS A 40 -3.32 -11.09 11.52
C LYS A 40 -1.89 -10.60 11.29
N ALA A 41 -1.49 -10.57 10.03
CA ALA A 41 -0.28 -9.96 9.53
C ALA A 41 -0.60 -8.70 8.70
N VAL A 42 0.36 -7.81 8.54
CA VAL A 42 0.35 -6.76 7.51
C VAL A 42 1.46 -7.04 6.50
N VAL A 43 1.08 -7.09 5.24
CA VAL A 43 1.99 -7.32 4.11
C VAL A 43 2.04 -6.07 3.25
N MET A 44 3.24 -5.55 3.05
CA MET A 44 3.53 -4.49 2.11
C MET A 44 4.06 -5.07 0.81
N LEU A 45 3.43 -4.67 -0.29
CA LEU A 45 3.80 -5.03 -1.65
C LEU A 45 3.67 -3.79 -2.52
N THR A 46 4.58 -3.62 -3.47
CA THR A 46 4.44 -2.58 -4.49
C THR A 46 4.25 -3.23 -5.86
N LEU A 47 3.31 -2.72 -6.66
CA LEU A 47 3.13 -3.08 -8.06
C LEU A 47 3.52 -1.88 -8.90
N THR A 48 4.56 -2.00 -9.71
CA THR A 48 5.01 -0.94 -10.63
C THR A 48 4.91 -1.42 -12.06
N TRP A 49 4.75 -0.50 -12.99
CA TRP A 49 4.72 -0.84 -14.42
C TRP A 49 5.37 0.23 -15.27
N THR A 50 5.78 -0.19 -16.46
CA THR A 50 6.19 0.66 -17.56
C THR A 50 5.49 0.18 -18.82
N ALA A 51 4.80 1.08 -19.51
CA ALA A 51 4.18 0.79 -20.79
C ALA A 51 4.67 1.74 -21.89
N LEU A 52 4.54 1.31 -23.15
CA LEU A 52 4.76 2.19 -24.31
C LEU A 52 3.82 3.40 -24.28
N ASP A 53 2.59 3.17 -23.83
CA ASP A 53 1.60 4.20 -23.47
C ASP A 53 1.16 3.95 -22.03
N ASN A 54 1.64 4.77 -21.09
CA ASN A 54 1.33 4.64 -19.67
C ASN A 54 -0.09 5.10 -19.34
N ASP A 55 -0.66 6.01 -20.12
CA ASP A 55 -1.96 6.63 -19.84
C ASP A 55 -3.11 5.63 -20.04
N SER A 56 -2.88 4.61 -20.88
CA SER A 56 -3.83 3.51 -21.09
C SER A 56 -3.47 2.23 -20.34
N ALA A 57 -2.34 2.21 -19.63
CA ALA A 57 -1.85 1.03 -18.95
C ALA A 57 -2.74 0.62 -17.76
N ARG A 58 -3.04 -0.67 -17.70
CA ARG A 58 -3.71 -1.31 -16.56
C ARG A 58 -2.98 -2.57 -16.19
N VAL A 59 -2.77 -2.78 -14.90
CA VAL A 59 -2.17 -4.00 -14.36
C VAL A 59 -2.98 -4.54 -13.20
N ALA A 60 -3.00 -5.86 -13.06
CA ALA A 60 -3.64 -6.54 -11.96
C ALA A 60 -2.83 -7.77 -11.57
N LEU A 61 -2.42 -7.85 -10.31
CA LEU A 61 -1.76 -9.02 -9.73
C LEU A 61 -2.78 -9.91 -9.05
N VAL A 62 -2.78 -11.19 -9.38
CA VAL A 62 -3.59 -12.20 -8.68
C VAL A 62 -2.78 -12.76 -7.52
N LEU A 63 -3.27 -12.54 -6.31
CA LEU A 63 -2.72 -13.08 -5.06
C LEU A 63 -3.67 -14.17 -4.55
N ARG A 64 -3.16 -15.39 -4.37
CA ARG A 64 -3.91 -16.50 -3.79
C ARG A 64 -3.47 -16.73 -2.34
N GLY A 65 -4.43 -16.96 -1.45
CA GLY A 65 -4.18 -17.29 -0.05
C GLY A 65 -5.22 -18.24 0.53
N PRO A 66 -5.25 -18.42 1.87
CA PRO A 66 -6.13 -19.38 2.53
C PRO A 66 -7.63 -19.18 2.27
N HIS A 67 -8.05 -17.95 1.97
CA HIS A 67 -9.46 -17.60 1.72
C HIS A 67 -9.80 -17.42 0.22
N GLY A 68 -8.91 -17.86 -0.68
CA GLY A 68 -9.09 -17.74 -2.12
C GLY A 68 -8.21 -16.68 -2.77
N GLU A 69 -8.66 -16.19 -3.93
CA GLU A 69 -7.92 -15.23 -4.74
C GLU A 69 -8.40 -13.80 -4.50
N GLN A 70 -7.44 -12.87 -4.52
CA GLN A 70 -7.68 -11.44 -4.52
C GLN A 70 -6.89 -10.80 -5.66
N MET A 71 -7.48 -9.76 -6.25
CA MET A 71 -6.86 -9.03 -7.35
C MET A 71 -6.38 -7.66 -6.85
N LEU A 72 -5.09 -7.39 -7.04
CA LEU A 72 -4.44 -6.13 -6.67
C LEU A 72 -4.18 -5.33 -7.94
N SER A 73 -5.00 -4.31 -8.19
CA SER A 73 -4.97 -3.56 -9.46
C SER A 73 -4.36 -2.17 -9.34
N GLY A 74 -3.58 -1.80 -10.36
CA GLY A 74 -3.05 -0.48 -10.60
C GLY A 74 -3.45 0.01 -12.00
N LYS A 75 -3.53 1.32 -12.17
CA LYS A 75 -3.93 1.99 -13.41
C LYS A 75 -3.23 3.35 -13.53
N ASP A 76 -3.39 3.99 -14.68
CA ASP A 76 -2.96 5.37 -14.87
C ASP A 76 -3.35 6.32 -13.71
N GLY A 77 -2.43 7.22 -13.39
CA GLY A 77 -2.48 8.13 -12.25
C GLY A 77 -2.02 7.55 -10.91
N ASP A 78 -1.93 6.22 -10.77
CA ASP A 78 -1.30 5.61 -9.59
C ASP A 78 0.23 5.82 -9.66
N VAL A 79 0.81 6.35 -8.58
CA VAL A 79 2.23 6.71 -8.50
C VAL A 79 2.86 6.16 -7.22
N VAL A 80 4.12 5.70 -7.34
CA VAL A 80 5.00 5.39 -6.20
C VAL A 80 6.14 6.40 -6.20
N LEU A 81 6.27 7.12 -5.09
CA LEU A 81 7.27 8.17 -4.92
C LEU A 81 8.68 7.57 -4.79
N SER A 82 9.67 8.26 -5.36
CA SER A 82 11.08 7.88 -5.25
C SER A 82 11.88 8.95 -4.49
N PRO A 83 12.80 8.56 -3.60
CA PRO A 83 13.69 9.53 -2.94
C PRO A 83 14.69 10.13 -3.92
N ASN A 84 15.07 9.35 -4.94
CA ASN A 84 16.11 9.67 -5.91
C ASN A 84 15.53 9.46 -7.31
N GLY A 85 15.21 10.55 -8.00
CA GLY A 85 14.69 10.53 -9.37
C GLY A 85 13.16 10.68 -9.46
N PRO A 86 12.60 10.51 -10.67
CA PRO A 86 11.17 10.66 -10.88
C PRO A 86 10.40 9.59 -10.12
N SER A 87 9.16 9.93 -9.76
CA SER A 87 8.21 8.93 -9.29
C SER A 87 7.86 7.98 -10.43
N VAL A 88 7.49 6.74 -10.09
CA VAL A 88 7.20 5.70 -11.08
C VAL A 88 5.71 5.38 -11.08
N SER A 89 5.18 5.00 -12.25
CA SER A 89 3.83 4.44 -12.35
C SER A 89 3.74 3.18 -11.50
N GLY A 90 2.84 3.19 -10.53
CA GLY A 90 2.82 2.14 -9.53
C GLY A 90 1.84 2.37 -8.40
N LYS A 91 1.57 1.32 -7.65
CA LYS A 91 0.73 1.36 -6.46
C LYS A 91 1.31 0.49 -5.36
N ARG A 92 1.40 1.07 -4.16
CA ARG A 92 1.73 0.34 -2.93
C ARG A 92 0.45 -0.18 -2.27
N PHE A 93 0.50 -1.43 -1.83
CA PHE A 93 -0.55 -2.10 -1.09
C PHE A 93 -0.07 -2.39 0.34
N LEU A 94 -0.95 -2.16 1.30
CA LEU A 94 -0.82 -2.65 2.68
C LEU A 94 -1.98 -3.61 2.92
N LEU A 95 -1.68 -4.91 2.91
CA LEU A 95 -2.66 -5.98 2.98
C LEU A 95 -2.72 -6.53 4.39
N THR A 96 -3.90 -6.55 5.00
CA THR A 96 -4.12 -7.28 6.25
C THR A 96 -4.48 -8.73 5.94
N LEU A 97 -3.57 -9.64 6.23
CA LEU A 97 -3.67 -11.06 5.86
C LEU A 97 -3.83 -11.94 7.10
N VAL A 98 -4.53 -13.07 6.96
CA VAL A 98 -4.52 -14.13 7.99
C VAL A 98 -3.22 -14.92 7.90
N PRO A 99 -2.75 -15.54 8.99
CA PRO A 99 -1.58 -16.42 8.96
C PRO A 99 -1.75 -17.55 7.94
N GLY A 100 -0.69 -17.89 7.21
CA GLY A 100 -0.71 -18.95 6.21
C GLY A 100 0.26 -18.74 5.05
N GLN A 101 0.14 -19.61 4.05
CA GLN A 101 0.87 -19.49 2.79
C GLN A 101 0.07 -18.71 1.75
N TYR A 102 0.79 -17.92 0.97
CA TYR A 102 0.28 -17.10 -0.12
C TYR A 102 1.12 -17.28 -1.37
N GLN A 103 0.49 -17.05 -2.53
CA GLN A 103 1.13 -17.15 -3.83
C GLN A 103 0.78 -15.94 -4.69
N LEU A 104 1.81 -15.25 -5.20
CA LEU A 104 1.71 -14.32 -6.33
C LEU A 104 1.59 -15.15 -7.60
N MET A 105 0.36 -15.29 -8.10
CA MET A 105 0.01 -16.26 -9.13
C MET A 105 0.48 -15.81 -10.52
N ASN A 106 -0.15 -14.73 -10.99
CA ASN A 106 0.05 -14.17 -12.32
C ASN A 106 -0.30 -12.69 -12.31
N LEU A 107 0.18 -12.00 -13.33
CA LEU A 107 -0.22 -10.64 -13.67
C LEU A 107 -1.07 -10.65 -14.92
N GLN A 108 -2.09 -9.81 -14.89
CA GLN A 108 -2.86 -9.40 -16.05
C GLN A 108 -2.45 -7.97 -16.36
N GLY A 109 -2.07 -7.71 -17.60
CA GLY A 109 -1.67 -6.40 -18.06
C GLY A 109 -2.43 -6.03 -19.32
N SER A 110 -2.58 -4.73 -19.57
CA SER A 110 -2.98 -4.24 -20.88
C SER A 110 -2.53 -2.81 -21.12
N TRP A 111 -2.23 -2.47 -22.37
CA TRP A 111 -1.95 -1.11 -22.83
C TRP A 111 -2.56 -0.91 -24.24
N GLN A 112 -2.68 0.33 -24.71
CA GLN A 112 -3.08 0.61 -26.09
C GLN A 112 -1.88 0.61 -27.03
N THR A 113 -2.07 0.07 -28.23
CA THR A 113 -1.16 0.25 -29.36
C THR A 113 -1.91 0.82 -30.55
N ASP A 114 -1.25 1.71 -31.29
CA ASP A 114 -1.74 2.18 -32.58
C ASP A 114 -1.14 1.33 -33.70
N GLU A 115 -1.97 0.49 -34.31
CA GLU A 115 -1.59 -0.35 -35.46
C GLU A 115 -2.48 0.00 -36.65
N GLY A 116 -1.87 0.51 -37.72
CA GLY A 116 -2.60 0.87 -38.94
C GLY A 116 -3.66 1.96 -38.75
N GLY A 117 -3.44 2.89 -37.81
CA GLY A 117 -4.37 4.00 -37.52
C GLY A 117 -5.58 3.59 -36.67
N ARG A 118 -5.58 2.39 -36.06
CA ARG A 118 -6.59 1.96 -35.10
C ARG A 118 -5.94 1.71 -33.74
N SER A 119 -6.49 2.32 -32.69
CA SER A 119 -6.12 1.99 -31.32
C SER A 119 -6.71 0.62 -30.94
N ARG A 120 -5.86 -0.27 -30.44
CA ARG A 120 -6.23 -1.60 -29.96
C ARG A 120 -5.64 -1.83 -28.57
N GLN A 121 -6.44 -2.39 -27.67
CA GLN A 121 -5.96 -2.82 -26.37
C GLN A 121 -5.26 -4.17 -26.50
N GLN A 122 -4.02 -4.26 -26.03
CA GLN A 122 -3.20 -5.46 -26.04
C GLN A 122 -3.24 -6.12 -24.66
N PRO A 123 -3.98 -7.22 -24.46
CA PRO A 123 -3.97 -7.94 -23.19
C PRO A 123 -2.74 -8.84 -23.08
N VAL A 124 -2.19 -8.96 -21.87
CA VAL A 124 -1.12 -9.91 -21.56
C VAL A 124 -1.39 -10.62 -20.24
N TRP A 125 -0.95 -11.88 -20.18
CA TRP A 125 -0.94 -12.70 -18.98
C TRP A 125 0.48 -13.19 -18.71
N LEU A 126 1.01 -12.88 -17.52
CA LEU A 126 2.40 -13.17 -17.15
C LEU A 126 2.43 -14.04 -15.88
N PRO A 127 2.93 -15.28 -15.94
CA PRO A 127 3.05 -16.11 -14.75
C PRO A 127 4.14 -15.58 -13.81
N LEU A 128 3.92 -15.67 -12.50
CA LEU A 128 4.92 -15.32 -11.48
C LEU A 128 5.29 -16.53 -10.61
N GLY A 129 4.27 -17.22 -10.07
CA GLY A 129 4.44 -18.42 -9.26
C GLY A 129 5.19 -18.23 -7.95
N GLN A 130 5.36 -17.00 -7.47
CA GLN A 130 6.16 -16.72 -6.27
C GLN A 130 5.36 -16.98 -5.00
N THR A 131 5.97 -17.53 -3.97
CA THR A 131 5.30 -17.91 -2.71
C THR A 131 5.92 -17.23 -1.50
N PHE A 132 5.10 -16.94 -0.50
CA PHE A 132 5.53 -16.43 0.79
C PHE A 132 4.60 -16.92 1.89
N SER A 133 5.02 -16.79 3.15
CA SER A 133 4.21 -17.14 4.31
C SER A 133 4.26 -16.02 5.34
N VAL A 134 3.19 -15.89 6.11
CA VAL A 134 3.07 -14.91 7.19
C VAL A 134 2.48 -15.55 8.43
N GLN A 135 2.89 -15.05 9.58
CA GLN A 135 2.42 -15.40 10.92
C GLN A 135 1.65 -14.23 11.56
N ALA A 136 0.91 -14.52 12.62
CA ALA A 136 0.21 -13.47 13.37
C ALA A 136 1.22 -12.50 13.99
N GLY A 137 0.97 -11.20 13.86
CA GLY A 137 1.88 -10.15 14.32
C GLY A 137 2.93 -9.72 13.29
N ASP A 138 3.06 -10.42 12.16
CA ASP A 138 4.03 -10.07 11.13
C ASP A 138 3.71 -8.71 10.50
N VAL A 139 4.75 -7.93 10.27
CA VAL A 139 4.73 -6.75 9.40
C VAL A 139 5.86 -6.95 8.39
N VAL A 140 5.53 -7.36 7.18
CA VAL A 140 6.52 -7.80 6.18
C VAL A 140 6.43 -7.00 4.90
N TYR A 141 7.58 -6.72 4.29
CA TYR A 141 7.70 -6.22 2.93
C TYR A 141 8.13 -7.38 2.02
N ILE A 142 7.29 -7.70 1.04
CA ILE A 142 7.50 -8.82 0.12
C ILE A 142 8.05 -8.38 -1.25
N GLY A 143 8.57 -7.17 -1.35
CA GLY A 143 9.19 -6.67 -2.56
C GLY A 143 8.27 -5.83 -3.45
N ASN A 144 8.80 -5.57 -4.64
CA ASN A 144 8.13 -4.90 -5.73
C ASN A 144 7.96 -5.87 -6.90
N VAL A 145 6.74 -5.98 -7.38
CA VAL A 145 6.40 -6.63 -8.66
C VAL A 145 6.49 -5.55 -9.73
N ASN A 146 7.48 -5.63 -10.62
CA ASN A 146 7.61 -4.74 -11.77
C ASN A 146 7.09 -5.42 -13.04
N VAL A 147 6.29 -4.69 -13.82
CA VAL A 147 5.70 -5.16 -15.08
C VAL A 147 6.15 -4.29 -16.25
N ALA A 148 6.83 -4.88 -17.22
CA ALA A 148 7.06 -4.23 -18.51
C ALA A 148 5.95 -4.62 -19.49
N LEU A 149 5.23 -3.61 -20.00
CA LEU A 149 4.13 -3.71 -20.97
C LEU A 149 4.58 -3.10 -22.30
N ASP A 150 5.34 -3.88 -23.05
CA ASP A 150 5.88 -3.53 -24.36
C ASP A 150 5.72 -4.71 -25.33
N PHE A 151 6.47 -4.73 -26.44
CA PHE A 151 6.41 -5.84 -27.41
C PHE A 151 7.03 -7.15 -26.88
N LYS A 152 7.68 -7.15 -25.71
CA LYS A 152 8.19 -8.33 -25.02
C LYS A 152 7.83 -8.25 -23.52
N PRO A 153 6.54 -8.39 -23.18
CA PRO A 153 6.09 -8.20 -21.82
C PRO A 153 6.80 -9.11 -20.83
N SER A 154 7.12 -8.57 -19.66
CA SER A 154 7.79 -9.33 -18.61
C SER A 154 7.37 -8.86 -17.23
N ALA A 155 7.54 -9.74 -16.25
CA ALA A 155 7.25 -9.45 -14.86
C ALA A 155 8.35 -9.98 -13.97
N THR A 156 8.77 -9.18 -12.99
CA THR A 156 9.83 -9.55 -12.06
C THR A 156 9.48 -9.14 -10.63
N VAL A 157 9.92 -9.95 -9.66
CA VAL A 157 9.88 -9.59 -8.24
C VAL A 157 11.29 -9.19 -7.81
N SER A 158 11.42 -8.03 -7.20
CA SER A 158 12.71 -7.51 -6.74
C SER A 158 12.59 -6.76 -5.42
N ASN A 159 13.71 -6.64 -4.71
CA ASN A 159 13.79 -5.77 -3.53
C ASN A 159 13.94 -4.31 -3.98
N GLN A 160 12.93 -3.49 -3.68
CA GLN A 160 12.94 -2.05 -3.90
C GLN A 160 12.63 -1.28 -2.60
N ALA A 161 12.99 -1.86 -1.45
CA ALA A 161 12.63 -1.34 -0.13
C ALA A 161 13.00 0.14 0.05
N GLY A 162 14.15 0.60 -0.43
CA GLY A 162 14.55 2.01 -0.30
C GLY A 162 13.55 2.99 -0.93
N ARG A 163 13.04 2.69 -2.12
CA ARG A 163 12.00 3.50 -2.79
C ARG A 163 10.64 3.31 -2.12
N ASP A 164 10.25 2.06 -1.89
CA ASP A 164 8.89 1.76 -1.44
C ASP A 164 8.67 2.23 0.01
N PHE A 165 9.69 2.17 0.86
CA PHE A 165 9.65 2.73 2.21
C PHE A 165 9.65 4.25 2.20
N TYR A 166 10.33 4.88 1.25
CA TYR A 166 10.20 6.32 1.07
C TYR A 166 8.76 6.71 0.71
N ASP A 167 8.13 6.02 -0.23
CA ASP A 167 6.70 6.22 -0.56
C ASP A 167 5.79 6.02 0.66
N LEU A 168 6.04 4.98 1.46
CA LEU A 168 5.32 4.71 2.70
C LEU A 168 5.42 5.89 3.68
N VAL A 169 6.60 6.45 3.87
CA VAL A 169 6.83 7.61 4.76
C VAL A 169 6.19 8.87 4.20
N MET A 170 6.35 9.14 2.90
CA MET A 170 5.75 10.32 2.25
C MET A 170 4.21 10.28 2.27
N SER A 171 3.61 9.08 2.23
CA SER A 171 2.17 8.91 2.40
C SER A 171 1.67 9.09 3.84
N LYS A 172 2.57 9.30 4.82
CA LYS A 172 2.28 9.39 6.26
C LYS A 172 1.64 8.13 6.86
N SER A 173 1.79 6.99 6.19
CA SER A 173 1.30 5.69 6.68
C SER A 173 2.10 5.23 7.91
N ALA A 174 3.43 5.40 7.86
CA ALA A 174 4.35 5.14 8.96
C ALA A 174 5.59 6.04 8.81
N ASN A 175 6.25 6.41 9.91
CA ASN A 175 7.53 7.13 9.91
C ASN A 175 8.61 6.39 10.72
N GLU A 176 8.26 5.28 11.36
CA GLU A 176 9.19 4.33 11.97
C GLU A 176 9.04 2.97 11.28
N LEU A 177 10.13 2.46 10.70
CA LEU A 177 10.13 1.28 9.84
C LEU A 177 10.81 0.06 10.47
N SER A 178 11.24 0.19 11.72
CA SER A 178 12.08 -0.78 12.45
C SER A 178 11.42 -2.16 12.60
N ASN A 179 10.10 -2.23 12.50
CA ASN A 179 9.34 -3.46 12.62
C ASN A 179 8.97 -4.11 11.27
N ILE A 180 9.29 -3.48 10.13
CA ILE A 180 9.01 -4.03 8.80
C ILE A 180 10.15 -4.99 8.40
N GLN A 181 9.84 -6.27 8.32
CA GLN A 181 10.79 -7.30 7.90
C GLN A 181 10.81 -7.44 6.38
N VAL A 182 11.98 -7.39 5.75
CA VAL A 182 12.10 -7.63 4.30
C VAL A 182 12.18 -9.14 4.06
N GLN A 183 11.16 -9.70 3.41
CA GLN A 183 11.06 -11.13 3.13
C GLN A 183 10.59 -11.34 1.69
N LEU A 184 11.54 -11.47 0.76
CA LEU A 184 11.20 -11.70 -0.64
C LEU A 184 10.56 -13.08 -0.84
N PRO A 185 9.49 -13.15 -1.66
CA PRO A 185 8.91 -14.41 -2.11
C PRO A 185 9.95 -15.32 -2.77
N GLN A 186 9.72 -16.62 -2.63
CA GLN A 186 10.55 -17.65 -3.26
C GLN A 186 9.84 -18.22 -4.48
N GLY A 187 10.62 -18.69 -5.47
CA GLY A 187 10.06 -19.39 -6.62
C GLY A 187 9.26 -20.60 -6.19
N GLY A 188 7.98 -20.64 -6.53
CA GLY A 188 7.08 -21.76 -6.30
C GLY A 188 6.61 -22.38 -7.62
N SER A 189 5.91 -23.50 -7.53
CA SER A 189 5.27 -24.13 -8.67
C SER A 189 4.05 -23.33 -9.13
N LEU A 190 3.93 -23.09 -10.44
CA LEU A 190 2.70 -22.57 -11.01
C LEU A 190 1.63 -23.67 -10.91
N PRO A 191 0.40 -23.36 -10.49
CA PRO A 191 -0.67 -24.36 -10.41
C PRO A 191 -1.14 -24.89 -11.77
N TYR A 192 -0.64 -24.31 -12.87
CA TYR A 192 -0.89 -24.75 -14.23
C TYR A 192 0.46 -24.85 -14.97
N GLY A 193 1.20 -25.94 -14.75
CA GLY A 193 2.37 -26.28 -15.58
C GLY A 193 3.58 -26.83 -14.80
N SER A 194 3.77 -28.14 -14.91
CA SER A 194 5.07 -28.75 -15.22
C SER A 194 5.12 -29.01 -16.72
#